data_AF-A0A535NUY7-F1
#
_entry.id   AF-A0A535NUY7-F1
#
_cell.length_a   1.000
_cell.length_b   1.000
_cell.length_c   1.000
_cell.angle_alpha   90.00
_cell.angle_beta   90.00
_cell.angle_gamma   90.00
#
_symmetry.space_group_name_H-M   'P 1'
#
loop_
_entity.id
_entity.type
_entity.pdbx_description
1 polymer ?
#
loop_
_entity_poly.entity_id
_entity_poly.type
_entity_poly.pdbx_seq_one_letter_code
_entity_poly.pdbx_strand_id
1 'polypeptide(L)'
;MNLTPELELLPLALTIPESRIFHLDAAYAIISGNPVIRDHFLDQGYDLQFDHPGSHFFTPYCLQAILAGAIGEEAITALLDKEGITVESLPDALFEVADLCIATKPWFIDCKNYNDLTLDRFSLPIDDPLWHPSLNEASFTKHAQAKLDRIQHHVGPDGKLIYINLVSGQERPLGYYTREFQKVTDFHEAAIIVVQGALDKSIAPSGGE
;
A
#
# COMPACT_ATOMS: atom_id res chain seq x y z
N MET A 1 5.17 15.43 -18.59
CA MET A 1 6.18 14.85 -19.53
C MET A 1 5.52 13.71 -20.28
N ASN A 2 6.03 13.27 -21.43
CA ASN A 2 5.59 12.04 -22.08
C ASN A 2 6.51 10.89 -21.66
N LEU A 3 5.96 9.71 -21.45
CA LEU A 3 6.67 8.48 -21.14
C LEU A 3 6.62 7.56 -22.35
N THR A 4 7.75 7.14 -22.88
CA THR A 4 7.82 6.15 -23.97
C THR A 4 7.44 4.75 -23.46
N PRO A 5 7.16 3.79 -24.35
CA PRO A 5 7.02 2.37 -23.97
C PRO A 5 8.23 1.83 -23.20
N GLU A 6 9.43 2.35 -23.50
CA GLU A 6 10.71 2.02 -22.85
C GLU A 6 10.94 2.78 -21.53
N LEU A 7 9.94 3.54 -21.06
CA LEU A 7 9.97 4.33 -19.81
C LEU A 7 10.92 5.54 -19.85
N GLU A 8 11.26 6.04 -21.03
CA GLU A 8 12.05 7.27 -21.19
C GLU A 8 11.14 8.50 -21.07
N LEU A 9 11.67 9.57 -20.46
CA LEU A 9 10.96 10.84 -20.36
C LEU A 9 11.25 11.72 -21.57
N LEU A 10 10.19 12.05 -22.30
CA LEU A 10 10.20 13.04 -23.38
C LEU A 10 9.55 14.35 -22.91
N PRO A 11 10.03 15.51 -23.40
CA PRO A 11 9.29 16.77 -23.32
C PRO A 11 7.85 16.60 -23.81
N LEU A 12 6.90 17.31 -23.20
CA LEU A 12 5.47 17.22 -23.56
C LEU A 12 5.20 17.55 -25.03
N ALA A 13 6.05 18.38 -25.64
CA ALA A 13 6.02 18.73 -27.06
C ALA A 13 6.45 17.60 -28.00
N LEU A 14 7.11 16.55 -27.47
CA LEU A 14 7.54 15.38 -28.21
C LEU A 14 6.65 14.20 -27.83
N THR A 15 5.62 13.96 -28.65
CA THR A 15 4.73 12.80 -28.52
C THR A 15 5.09 11.80 -29.60
N ILE A 16 5.50 10.61 -29.20
CA ILE A 16 5.65 9.45 -30.10
C ILE A 16 4.40 8.57 -30.01
N PRO A 17 4.08 7.77 -31.04
CA PRO A 17 3.07 6.72 -30.92
C PRO A 17 3.30 5.88 -29.66
N GLU A 18 2.22 5.51 -28.97
CA GLU A 18 2.24 4.74 -27.71
C GLU A 18 2.85 5.44 -26.47
N SER A 19 3.35 6.68 -26.58
CA SER A 19 3.75 7.43 -25.38
C SER A 19 2.53 7.87 -24.56
N ARG A 20 2.67 7.87 -23.23
CA ARG A 20 1.62 8.29 -22.28
C ARG A 20 2.05 9.50 -21.48
N ILE A 21 1.10 10.37 -21.10
CA ILE A 21 1.39 11.49 -20.21
C ILE A 21 1.82 10.92 -18.86
N PHE A 22 3.04 11.25 -18.44
CA PHE A 22 3.55 10.96 -17.11
C PHE A 22 3.06 12.05 -16.16
N HIS A 23 2.15 11.68 -15.27
CA HIS A 23 1.53 12.54 -14.26
C HIS A 23 1.55 11.83 -12.91
N LEU A 24 2.40 12.29 -11.98
CA LEU A 24 2.51 11.70 -10.65
C LEU A 24 1.39 12.15 -9.70
N ASP A 25 0.64 13.22 -10.01
CA ASP A 25 -0.48 13.64 -9.15
C ASP A 25 -1.61 12.61 -9.09
N ALA A 26 -1.61 11.62 -9.99
CA ALA A 26 -2.51 10.48 -9.86
C ALA A 26 -2.32 9.75 -8.51
N ALA A 27 -1.10 9.73 -7.97
CA ALA A 27 -0.83 9.18 -6.64
C ALA A 27 -1.42 10.07 -5.51
N TYR A 28 -1.54 11.38 -5.74
CA TYR A 28 -2.08 12.36 -4.80
C TYR A 28 -3.61 12.48 -4.84
N ALA A 29 -4.27 11.92 -5.85
CA ALA A 29 -5.73 11.96 -5.98
C ALA A 29 -6.45 11.48 -4.69
N ILE A 30 -5.89 10.47 -4.03
CA ILE A 30 -6.43 9.93 -2.79
C ILE A 30 -6.37 10.90 -1.60
N ILE A 31 -5.30 11.69 -1.53
CA ILE A 31 -5.11 12.71 -0.50
C ILE A 31 -6.19 13.78 -0.70
N SER A 32 -6.37 14.27 -1.93
CA SER A 32 -7.38 15.28 -2.23
C SER A 32 -8.82 14.82 -1.95
N GLY A 33 -9.10 13.53 -2.10
CA GLY A 33 -10.43 12.95 -1.92
C GLY A 33 -10.81 12.63 -0.47
N ASN A 34 -9.87 12.69 0.48
CA ASN A 34 -10.12 12.35 1.88
C ASN A 34 -9.60 13.46 2.82
N PRO A 35 -10.50 14.22 3.48
CA PRO A 35 -10.12 15.30 4.38
C PRO A 35 -9.20 14.88 5.52
N VAL A 36 -9.36 13.67 6.07
CA VAL A 36 -8.50 13.17 7.16
C VAL A 36 -7.06 13.04 6.68
N ILE A 37 -6.87 12.41 5.52
CA ILE A 37 -5.53 12.24 4.93
C ILE A 37 -4.97 13.60 4.52
N ARG A 38 -5.76 14.44 3.85
CA ARG A 38 -5.32 15.78 3.42
C ARG A 38 -4.86 16.66 4.57
N ASP A 39 -5.69 16.77 5.60
CA ASP A 39 -5.44 17.67 6.72
C ASP A 39 -4.21 17.16 7.51
N HIS A 40 -4.05 15.85 7.66
CA HIS A 40 -2.83 15.25 8.21
C HIS A 40 -1.58 15.60 7.39
N PHE A 41 -1.62 15.46 6.07
CA PHE A 41 -0.49 15.81 5.20
C PHE A 41 -0.12 17.29 5.32
N LEU A 42 -1.11 18.17 5.40
CA LEU A 42 -0.90 19.60 5.64
C LEU A 42 -0.24 19.88 7.00
N ASP A 43 -0.71 19.21 8.06
CA ASP A 43 -0.16 19.36 9.42
C ASP A 43 1.29 18.87 9.51
N GLN A 44 1.66 17.84 8.74
CA GLN A 44 3.06 17.37 8.62
C GLN A 44 3.92 18.24 7.68
N GLY A 45 3.31 19.19 6.95
CA GLY A 45 4.01 20.03 5.99
C GLY A 45 4.40 19.31 4.69
N TYR A 46 3.70 18.24 4.34
CA TYR A 46 3.90 17.52 3.08
C TYR A 46 3.21 18.21 1.90
N ASP A 47 3.76 18.00 0.71
CA ASP A 47 3.15 18.45 -0.52
C ASP A 47 1.83 17.69 -0.80
N LEU A 48 0.88 18.35 -1.46
CA LEU A 48 -0.40 17.76 -1.87
C LEU A 48 -0.47 17.46 -3.38
N GLN A 49 0.63 17.73 -4.09
CA GLN A 49 0.78 17.49 -5.52
C GLN A 49 2.26 17.32 -5.84
N PHE A 50 2.57 16.72 -6.98
CA PHE A 50 3.95 16.55 -7.42
C PHE A 50 4.47 17.83 -8.08
N ASP A 51 5.29 18.60 -7.37
CA ASP A 51 5.91 19.84 -7.90
C ASP A 51 7.44 19.75 -8.01
N HIS A 52 7.94 18.72 -8.69
CA HIS A 52 9.37 18.55 -8.95
C HIS A 52 9.70 18.55 -10.45
N PRO A 53 9.73 19.74 -11.10
CA PRO A 53 10.27 19.88 -12.44
C PRO A 53 11.79 19.64 -12.40
N GLY A 54 12.26 18.53 -12.99
CA GLY A 54 13.70 18.30 -13.24
C GLY A 54 14.39 17.21 -12.41
N SER A 55 13.65 16.31 -11.76
CA SER A 55 14.27 15.10 -11.17
C SER A 55 14.72 14.15 -12.28
N HIS A 56 16.04 14.10 -12.54
CA HIS A 56 16.67 13.24 -13.56
C HIS A 56 17.42 12.06 -12.95
N PHE A 57 17.39 11.88 -11.62
CA PHE A 57 18.18 10.87 -10.91
C PHE A 57 17.53 9.48 -10.89
N PHE A 58 16.19 9.43 -10.88
CA PHE A 58 15.44 8.18 -10.80
C PHE A 58 14.61 7.98 -12.06
N THR A 59 14.40 6.71 -12.43
CA THR A 59 13.46 6.39 -13.49
C THR A 59 12.04 6.79 -13.05
N PRO A 60 11.15 7.14 -13.99
CA PRO A 60 9.76 7.50 -13.67
C PRO A 60 9.04 6.44 -12.83
N TYR A 61 9.28 5.17 -13.13
CA TYR A 61 8.74 4.05 -12.36
C TYR A 61 9.29 4.03 -10.92
N CYS A 62 10.58 4.26 -10.74
CA CYS A 62 11.19 4.30 -9.40
C CYS A 62 10.61 5.44 -8.56
N LEU A 63 10.47 6.64 -9.12
CA LEU A 63 9.81 7.77 -8.45
C LEU A 63 8.37 7.43 -8.07
N GLN A 64 7.60 6.84 -9.00
CA GLN A 64 6.23 6.45 -8.74
C GLN A 64 6.12 5.40 -7.62
N ALA A 65 7.01 4.40 -7.61
CA ALA A 65 7.01 3.35 -6.61
C ALA A 65 7.33 3.88 -5.21
N ILE A 66 8.35 4.73 -5.09
CA ILE A 66 8.72 5.38 -3.82
C ILE A 66 7.57 6.25 -3.32
N LEU A 67 7.03 7.11 -4.19
CA LEU A 67 5.95 8.01 -3.84
C LEU A 67 4.68 7.26 -3.42
N ALA A 68 4.29 6.22 -4.17
CA ALA A 68 3.11 5.44 -3.86
C ALA A 68 3.23 4.70 -2.52
N GLY A 69 4.43 4.20 -2.19
CA GLY A 69 4.74 3.59 -0.90
C GLY A 69 4.60 4.58 0.24
N ALA A 70 5.30 5.72 0.16
CA ALA A 70 5.26 6.77 1.18
C ALA A 70 3.84 7.31 1.42
N ILE A 71 3.09 7.58 0.35
CA ILE A 71 1.67 7.99 0.47
C ILE A 71 0.84 6.89 1.16
N GLY A 72 1.09 5.62 0.82
CA GLY A 72 0.40 4.48 1.44
C GLY A 72 0.57 4.43 2.95
N GLU A 73 1.83 4.47 3.40
CA GLU A 73 2.21 4.42 4.81
C GLU A 73 1.64 5.61 5.59
N GLU A 74 1.83 6.83 5.09
CA GLU A 74 1.41 8.04 5.78
C GLU A 74 -0.13 8.18 5.82
N ALA A 75 -0.82 7.84 4.73
CA ALA A 75 -2.27 7.88 4.71
C ALA A 75 -2.91 6.85 5.65
N ILE A 76 -2.35 5.63 5.72
CA ILE A 76 -2.83 4.62 6.68
C ILE A 76 -2.57 5.10 8.11
N THR A 77 -1.43 5.72 8.37
CA THR A 77 -1.11 6.32 9.68
C THR A 77 -2.15 7.36 10.08
N ALA A 78 -2.51 8.28 9.19
CA ALA A 78 -3.54 9.29 9.43
C ALA A 78 -4.92 8.68 9.75
N LEU A 79 -5.30 7.60 9.04
CA LEU A 79 -6.56 6.90 9.29
C LEU A 79 -6.57 6.16 10.63
N LEU A 80 -5.45 5.54 11.02
CA LEU A 80 -5.32 4.88 12.31
C LEU A 80 -5.41 5.90 13.46
N ASP A 81 -4.71 7.02 13.36
CA ASP A 81 -4.77 8.09 14.36
C ASP A 81 -6.18 8.66 14.51
N LYS A 82 -6.89 8.86 13.39
CA LYS A 82 -8.29 9.31 13.39
C LYS A 82 -9.23 8.38 14.16
N GLU A 83 -8.97 7.08 14.12
CA GLU A 83 -9.72 6.04 14.85
C GLU A 83 -9.18 5.82 16.29
N GLY A 84 -8.22 6.62 16.73
CA GLY A 84 -7.62 6.53 18.06
C GLY A 84 -6.67 5.35 18.23
N ILE A 85 -6.15 4.80 17.14
CA ILE A 85 -5.17 3.71 17.13
C ILE A 85 -3.77 4.32 17.09
N THR A 86 -3.13 4.40 18.26
CA THR A 86 -1.77 4.91 18.37
C THR A 86 -0.75 3.93 17.80
N VAL A 87 0.07 4.41 16.88
CA VAL A 87 1.26 3.71 16.36
C VAL A 87 2.53 4.27 16.99
N GLU A 88 3.56 3.43 17.07
CA GLU A 88 4.89 3.80 17.58
C GLU A 88 5.99 3.46 16.58
N SER A 89 7.19 4.01 16.82
CA SER A 89 8.36 3.71 16.02
C SER A 89 8.68 2.23 16.03
N LEU A 90 8.96 1.66 14.85
CA LEU A 90 9.39 0.27 14.75
C LEU A 90 10.75 0.04 15.44
N PRO A 91 10.91 -1.09 16.14
CA PRO A 91 12.23 -1.55 16.57
C PRO A 91 13.13 -1.83 15.36
N ASP A 92 14.41 -1.47 15.43
CA ASP A 92 15.39 -1.71 14.37
C ASP A 92 15.40 -3.17 13.86
N ALA A 93 15.16 -4.13 14.75
CA ALA A 93 15.10 -5.56 14.42
C ALA A 93 13.99 -5.91 13.39
N LEU A 94 12.95 -5.08 13.33
CA LEU A 94 11.79 -5.24 12.46
C LEU A 94 11.77 -4.22 11.30
N PHE A 95 12.87 -3.50 11.09
CA PHE A 95 13.08 -2.71 9.88
C PHE A 95 12.92 -3.60 8.63
N GLU A 96 12.23 -3.06 7.60
CA GLU A 96 11.79 -3.74 6.37
C GLU A 96 10.85 -4.95 6.55
N VAL A 97 10.45 -5.28 7.79
CA VAL A 97 9.46 -6.35 8.06
C VAL A 97 8.06 -5.79 7.99
N ALA A 98 7.85 -4.66 8.65
CA ALA A 98 6.60 -3.93 8.73
C ALA A 98 6.90 -2.44 8.58
N ASP A 99 5.85 -1.65 8.45
CA ASP A 99 5.92 -0.19 8.32
C ASP A 99 5.51 0.50 9.63
N LEU A 100 4.58 -0.09 10.39
CA LEU A 100 4.09 0.46 11.68
C LEU A 100 4.00 -0.59 12.78
N CYS A 101 4.08 -0.15 14.04
CA CYS A 101 3.82 -0.93 15.25
C CYS A 101 2.65 -0.33 16.03
N ILE A 102 1.71 -1.15 16.51
CA ILE A 102 0.63 -0.69 17.40
C ILE A 102 1.16 -0.53 18.82
N ALA A 103 1.08 0.67 19.40
CA ALA A 103 1.75 0.98 20.67
C ALA A 103 1.30 0.14 21.89
N THR A 104 0.09 -0.43 21.85
CA THR A 104 -0.48 -1.17 23.00
C THR A 104 -0.43 -2.70 22.83
N LYS A 105 0.01 -3.19 21.67
CA LYS A 105 -0.11 -4.61 21.32
C LYS A 105 1.06 -5.05 20.44
N PRO A 106 1.49 -6.31 20.48
CA PRO A 106 2.56 -6.83 19.62
C PRO A 106 2.10 -7.03 18.16
N TRP A 107 1.47 -6.02 17.56
CA TRP A 107 0.86 -6.07 16.24
C TRP A 107 1.56 -5.12 15.30
N PHE A 108 1.89 -5.61 14.12
CA PHE A 108 2.71 -4.93 13.14
C PHE A 108 1.96 -4.80 11.83
N ILE A 109 2.03 -3.63 11.21
CA ILE A 109 1.28 -3.30 10.00
C ILE A 109 2.24 -3.16 8.82
N ASP A 110 1.96 -3.88 7.74
CA ASP A 110 2.57 -3.73 6.42
C ASP A 110 1.56 -2.98 5.52
N CYS A 111 1.83 -1.69 5.32
CA CYS A 111 1.05 -0.77 4.54
C CYS A 111 1.27 -1.03 3.05
N LYS A 112 0.19 -0.96 2.27
CA LYS A 112 0.21 -1.15 0.81
C LYS A 112 -0.66 -0.09 0.14
N ASN A 113 -0.27 0.27 -1.07
CA ASN A 113 -1.02 1.18 -1.94
C ASN A 113 -1.13 0.57 -3.34
N TYR A 114 -1.62 -0.67 -3.38
CA TYR A 114 -1.84 -1.42 -4.60
C TYR A 114 -3.12 -0.96 -5.28
N ASN A 115 -3.06 -0.86 -6.62
CA ASN A 115 -4.26 -0.68 -7.43
C ASN A 115 -5.02 -2.01 -7.59
N ASP A 116 -6.26 -1.93 -8.07
CA ASP A 116 -7.12 -3.11 -8.23
C ASP A 116 -6.49 -4.17 -9.14
N LEU A 117 -5.80 -3.76 -10.21
CA LEU A 117 -5.09 -4.69 -11.10
C LEU A 117 -4.00 -5.48 -10.35
N THR A 118 -3.24 -4.83 -9.47
CA THR A 118 -2.23 -5.50 -8.64
C THR A 118 -2.89 -6.44 -7.63
N LEU A 119 -4.02 -6.05 -7.05
CA LEU A 119 -4.78 -6.92 -6.13
C LEU A 119 -5.37 -8.15 -6.86
N ASP A 120 -5.85 -7.99 -8.09
CA ASP A 120 -6.41 -9.07 -8.91
C ASP A 120 -5.37 -10.12 -9.30
N ARG A 121 -4.11 -9.70 -9.49
CA ARG A 121 -3.01 -10.61 -9.83
C ARG A 121 -2.79 -11.72 -8.80
N PHE A 122 -3.12 -11.49 -7.53
CA PHE A 122 -2.97 -12.51 -6.49
C PHE A 122 -3.81 -13.76 -6.75
N SER A 123 -4.91 -13.63 -7.49
CA SER A 123 -5.84 -14.71 -7.81
C SER A 123 -5.68 -15.28 -9.23
N LEU A 124 -4.75 -14.75 -10.04
CA LEU A 124 -4.55 -15.21 -11.41
C LEU A 124 -3.83 -16.57 -11.46
N PRO A 125 -4.22 -17.45 -12.39
CA PRO A 125 -3.50 -18.70 -12.61
C PRO A 125 -2.19 -18.46 -13.36
N ILE A 126 -1.24 -19.41 -13.28
CA ILE A 126 0.13 -19.26 -13.82
C ILE A 126 0.18 -19.13 -15.35
N ASP A 127 -0.86 -19.57 -16.04
CA ASP A 127 -1.02 -19.48 -17.48
C ASP A 127 -1.63 -18.13 -17.93
N ASP A 128 -2.06 -17.28 -17.00
CA ASP A 128 -2.57 -15.95 -17.33
C ASP A 128 -1.43 -15.00 -17.75
N PRO A 129 -1.56 -14.27 -18.89
CA PRO A 129 -0.54 -13.32 -19.34
C PRO A 129 -0.22 -12.19 -18.34
N LEU A 130 -1.12 -11.90 -17.40
CA LEU A 130 -0.94 -10.89 -16.35
C LEU A 130 -0.41 -11.48 -15.03
N TRP A 131 -0.19 -12.79 -14.97
CA TRP A 131 0.42 -13.46 -13.81
C TRP A 131 1.83 -12.92 -13.54
N HIS A 132 2.17 -12.78 -12.27
CA HIS A 132 3.48 -12.27 -11.85
C HIS A 132 4.11 -13.18 -10.79
N PRO A 133 5.40 -13.54 -10.93
CA PRO A 133 6.06 -14.50 -10.04
C PRO A 133 6.17 -14.05 -8.58
N SER A 134 6.11 -12.74 -8.31
CA SER A 134 6.11 -12.18 -6.96
C SER A 134 4.77 -11.63 -6.47
N LEU A 135 3.72 -11.61 -7.32
CA LEU A 135 2.38 -11.10 -6.96
C LEU A 135 1.34 -12.20 -7.20
N ASN A 136 1.53 -13.32 -6.51
CA ASN A 136 0.63 -14.45 -6.49
C ASN A 136 0.49 -14.96 -5.04
N GLU A 137 -0.57 -15.71 -4.77
CA GLU A 137 -0.87 -16.25 -3.44
C GLU A 137 0.29 -17.05 -2.84
N ALA A 138 0.94 -17.93 -3.60
CA ALA A 138 2.04 -18.75 -3.08
C ALA A 138 3.25 -17.90 -2.63
N SER A 139 3.62 -16.90 -3.43
CA SER A 139 4.67 -15.96 -3.08
C SER A 139 4.28 -15.10 -1.88
N PHE A 140 3.04 -14.62 -1.84
CA PHE A 140 2.50 -13.84 -0.73
C PHE A 140 2.57 -14.61 0.58
N THR A 141 2.05 -15.83 0.60
CA THR A 141 2.03 -16.72 1.77
C THR A 141 3.43 -16.92 2.32
N LYS A 142 4.40 -17.24 1.45
CA LYS A 142 5.79 -17.45 1.87
C LYS A 142 6.40 -16.18 2.50
N HIS A 143 6.17 -15.02 1.90
CA HIS A 143 6.68 -13.75 2.44
C HIS A 143 6.00 -13.38 3.76
N ALA A 144 4.68 -13.56 3.87
CA ALA A 144 3.92 -13.28 5.08
C ALA A 144 4.39 -14.17 6.25
N GLN A 145 4.62 -15.45 6.00
CA GLN A 145 5.17 -16.38 6.97
C GLN A 145 6.58 -15.96 7.43
N ALA A 146 7.46 -15.61 6.49
CA ALA A 146 8.82 -15.16 6.84
C ALA A 146 8.82 -13.85 7.65
N LYS A 147 7.92 -12.90 7.34
CA LYS A 147 7.74 -11.67 8.13
C LYS A 147 7.22 -11.99 9.53
N LEU A 148 6.19 -12.82 9.63
CA LEU A 148 5.62 -13.25 10.91
C LEU A 148 6.65 -13.98 11.77
N ASP A 149 7.52 -14.81 11.19
CA ASP A 149 8.60 -15.48 11.90
C ASP A 149 9.55 -14.49 12.57
N ARG A 150 9.94 -13.44 11.85
CA ARG A 150 10.79 -12.36 12.40
C ARG A 150 10.09 -11.61 13.53
N ILE A 151 8.80 -11.29 13.34
CA ILE A 151 7.97 -10.64 14.36
C ILE A 151 7.91 -11.51 15.62
N GLN A 152 7.48 -12.76 15.50
CA GLN A 152 7.27 -13.66 16.64
C GLN A 152 8.59 -14.06 17.31
N HIS A 153 9.70 -14.06 16.58
CA HIS A 153 11.02 -14.19 17.19
C HIS A 153 11.36 -13.00 18.10
N HIS A 154 10.92 -11.79 17.74
CA HIS A 154 11.20 -10.57 18.50
C HIS A 154 10.25 -10.37 19.70
N VAL A 155 8.94 -10.54 19.49
CA VAL A 155 7.90 -10.20 20.50
C VAL A 155 7.17 -11.40 21.10
N GLY A 156 7.48 -12.61 20.65
CA GLY A 156 6.82 -13.84 21.10
C GLY A 156 5.58 -14.24 20.27
N PRO A 157 4.89 -15.32 20.67
CA PRO A 157 3.86 -15.98 19.87
C PRO A 157 2.59 -15.12 19.65
N ASP A 158 2.34 -14.13 20.50
CA ASP A 158 1.21 -13.21 20.36
C ASP A 158 1.43 -12.15 19.27
N GLY A 159 2.62 -12.13 18.66
CA GLY A 159 2.97 -11.29 17.52
C GLY A 159 2.02 -11.52 16.33
N LYS A 160 1.40 -10.45 15.83
CA LYS A 160 0.51 -10.49 14.64
C LYS A 160 1.06 -9.61 13.52
N LEU A 161 0.87 -10.07 12.29
CA LEU A 161 1.16 -9.31 11.07
C LEU A 161 -0.16 -8.90 10.41
N ILE A 162 -0.31 -7.61 10.12
CA ILE A 162 -1.51 -7.03 9.51
C ILE A 162 -1.10 -6.38 8.20
N TYR A 163 -1.65 -6.83 7.07
CA TYR A 163 -1.56 -6.12 5.81
C TYR A 163 -2.73 -5.15 5.71
N ILE A 164 -2.45 -3.89 5.41
CA ILE A 164 -3.49 -2.90 5.11
C ILE A 164 -3.18 -2.29 3.75
N ASN A 165 -4.04 -2.55 2.79
CA ASN A 165 -4.02 -1.81 1.53
C ASN A 165 -4.89 -0.55 1.67
N LEU A 166 -4.39 0.59 1.23
CA LEU A 166 -5.02 1.88 1.47
C LEU A 166 -6.41 1.99 0.82
N VAL A 167 -6.56 1.55 -0.43
CA VAL A 167 -7.84 1.62 -1.16
C VAL A 167 -8.14 0.33 -1.92
N SER A 168 -9.41 -0.07 -1.88
CA SER A 168 -9.98 -1.04 -2.80
C SER A 168 -11.12 -0.40 -3.60
N GLY A 169 -11.18 -0.65 -4.91
CA GLY A 169 -12.31 -0.30 -5.76
C GLY A 169 -13.46 -1.30 -5.70
N GLN A 170 -13.29 -2.40 -4.96
CA GLN A 170 -14.25 -3.49 -4.85
C GLN A 170 -14.48 -3.87 -3.38
N GLU A 171 -15.67 -4.37 -3.06
CA GLU A 171 -15.91 -4.99 -1.76
C GLU A 171 -15.07 -6.27 -1.69
N ARG A 172 -14.01 -6.23 -0.87
CA ARG A 172 -13.07 -7.34 -0.70
C ARG A 172 -13.13 -7.81 0.75
N PRO A 173 -13.27 -9.13 0.99
CA PRO A 173 -13.43 -9.64 2.34
C PRO A 173 -12.14 -9.45 3.14
N LEU A 174 -12.32 -9.13 4.42
CA LEU A 174 -11.29 -9.24 5.43
C LEU A 174 -10.80 -10.68 5.52
N GLY A 175 -9.48 -10.86 5.46
CA GLY A 175 -8.84 -12.16 5.59
C GLY A 175 -8.23 -12.36 6.96
N TYR A 176 -8.54 -13.48 7.62
CA TYR A 176 -7.89 -13.93 8.84
C TYR A 176 -7.24 -15.28 8.60
N TYR A 177 -5.96 -15.40 8.97
CA TYR A 177 -5.18 -16.59 8.69
C TYR A 177 -4.31 -16.99 9.88
N THR A 178 -4.14 -18.28 10.09
CA THR A 178 -3.13 -18.83 11.02
C THR A 178 -1.71 -18.55 10.51
N ARG A 179 -0.71 -18.92 11.32
CA ARG A 179 0.70 -18.91 10.94
C ARG A 179 0.98 -19.76 9.70
N GLU A 180 0.31 -20.90 9.56
CA GLU A 180 0.39 -21.78 8.39
C GLU A 180 -0.44 -21.28 7.20
N PHE A 181 -0.98 -20.05 7.30
CA PHE A 181 -1.80 -19.39 6.29
C PHE A 181 -3.14 -20.11 6.02
N GLN A 182 -3.66 -20.82 7.03
CA GLN A 182 -4.99 -21.43 6.96
C GLN A 182 -6.05 -20.41 7.35
N LYS A 183 -7.13 -20.31 6.58
CA LYS A 183 -8.20 -19.35 6.86
C LYS A 183 -8.93 -19.67 8.16
N VAL A 184 -9.13 -18.65 9.00
CA VAL A 184 -9.93 -18.70 10.24
C VAL A 184 -11.01 -17.63 10.22
N THR A 185 -11.93 -17.68 11.17
CA THR A 185 -13.04 -16.69 11.27
C THR A 185 -12.85 -15.70 12.42
N ASP A 186 -11.98 -16.01 13.37
CA ASP A 186 -11.78 -15.23 14.58
C ASP A 186 -10.42 -14.50 14.57
N PHE A 187 -10.42 -13.25 15.04
CA PHE A 187 -9.23 -12.42 15.10
C PHE A 187 -8.19 -12.92 16.12
N HIS A 188 -8.63 -13.51 17.24
CA HIS A 188 -7.75 -14.08 18.24
C HIS A 188 -6.98 -15.29 17.69
N GLU A 189 -7.62 -16.10 16.86
CA GLU A 189 -7.00 -17.26 16.18
C GLU A 189 -6.05 -16.85 15.04
N ALA A 190 -6.19 -15.63 14.51
CA ALA A 190 -5.40 -15.15 13.38
C ALA A 190 -3.98 -14.74 13.79
N ALA A 191 -2.96 -15.16 13.06
CA ALA A 191 -1.61 -14.61 13.17
C ALA A 191 -1.30 -13.60 12.04
N ILE A 192 -1.98 -13.77 10.90
CA ILE A 192 -1.88 -12.89 9.72
C ILE A 192 -3.28 -12.37 9.40
N ILE A 193 -3.39 -11.06 9.24
CA ILE A 193 -4.63 -10.36 8.91
C ILE A 193 -4.43 -9.61 7.61
N VAL A 194 -5.39 -9.67 6.69
CA VAL A 194 -5.33 -8.98 5.39
C VAL A 194 -6.56 -8.10 5.21
N VAL A 195 -6.35 -6.79 5.33
CA VAL A 195 -7.31 -5.74 5.02
C VAL A 195 -7.03 -5.25 3.59
N GLN A 196 -7.90 -5.60 2.66
CA GLN A 196 -7.67 -5.34 1.22
C GLN A 196 -8.01 -3.91 0.78
N GLY A 197 -8.61 -3.11 1.66
CA GLY A 197 -8.89 -1.68 1.46
C GLY A 197 -9.27 -1.02 2.79
N ALA A 198 -8.51 -0.03 3.24
CA ALA A 198 -8.89 0.81 4.39
C ALA A 198 -9.97 1.83 4.01
N LEU A 199 -9.96 2.27 2.76
CA LEU A 199 -10.98 3.14 2.17
C LEU A 199 -11.70 2.41 1.04
N ASP A 200 -13.01 2.62 0.98
CA ASP A 200 -13.84 2.16 -0.13
C ASP A 200 -13.96 3.27 -1.18
N LYS A 201 -13.47 2.99 -2.40
CA LYS A 201 -13.57 3.91 -3.54
C LYS A 201 -15.01 4.12 -4.02
N SER A 202 -15.93 3.21 -3.68
CA SER A 202 -17.35 3.31 -4.04
C SER A 202 -18.13 4.35 -3.20
N ILE A 203 -17.54 4.82 -2.10
CA ILE A 203 -18.12 5.82 -1.18
C ILE A 203 -17.43 7.19 -1.36
N ALA A 204 -16.96 7.51 -2.57
CA ALA A 204 -16.70 8.92 -2.90
C ALA A 204 -18.05 9.65 -2.94
N PRO A 205 -18.21 10.81 -2.27
CA PRO A 205 -19.43 11.57 -2.40
C PRO A 205 -19.63 11.89 -3.88
N SER A 206 -20.79 11.51 -4.40
CA SER A 206 -21.29 12.02 -5.66
C SER A 206 -21.08 13.53 -5.65
N GLY A 207 -20.17 14.02 -6.49
CA GLY A 207 -19.97 15.45 -6.68
C GLY A 207 -21.33 16.08 -6.92
N GLY A 208 -21.73 16.95 -5.98
CA GLY A 208 -22.90 17.79 -6.14
C GLY A 208 -22.72 18.65 -7.40
N GLU A 209 -23.84 18.75 -8.12
CA GLU A 209 -24.08 19.49 -9.37
C GLU A 209 -23.39 20.86 -9.48
#